data_AF-A0A805Z150-F1
#
_entry.id   AF-A0A805Z150-F1
#
_cell.length_a   1.000
_cell.length_b   1.000
_cell.length_c   1.000
_cell.angle_alpha   90.00
_cell.angle_beta   90.00
_cell.angle_gamma   90.00
#
_symmetry.space_group_name_H-M   'P 1'
#
loop_
_entity.id
_entity.type
_entity.pdbx_description
1 polymer ?
#
loop_
_entity_poly.entity_id
_entity_poly.type
_entity_poly.pdbx_seq_one_letter_code
_entity_poly.pdbx_strand_id
1 'polypeptide(L)'
;MQDGVTKIIINSQVSAEGQSEDLKALAKLMNNEPVNLNKHFDYAQRRIKEINEDPETREKIILYETRMLEREQAAGKAGYEQGMRHGVEQGKVDSAKIILENQLNNGRTLEQATEFVKKLKLISDKDLEKLIKIYK
;
A
#
# COMPACT_ATOMS: atom_id res chain seq x y z
N MET A 1 -7.36 3.17 -10.03
CA MET A 1 -7.11 4.52 -10.54
C MET A 1 -5.69 4.55 -11.07
N GLN A 2 -5.48 4.83 -12.37
CA GLN A 2 -4.17 5.31 -12.80
C GLN A 2 -3.97 6.68 -12.14
N ASP A 3 -2.84 6.87 -11.48
CA ASP A 3 -2.52 8.09 -10.72
C ASP A 3 -2.24 9.31 -11.61
N GLY A 4 -2.40 9.18 -12.94
CA GLY A 4 -2.19 10.25 -13.91
C GLY A 4 -0.72 10.65 -14.07
N VAL A 5 0.20 9.91 -13.47
CA VAL A 5 1.63 10.21 -13.49
C VAL A 5 2.34 9.27 -14.48
N THR A 6 3.11 9.85 -15.40
CA THR A 6 4.01 9.07 -16.25
C THR A 6 5.16 8.54 -15.40
N LYS A 7 5.22 7.22 -15.23
CA LYS A 7 6.31 6.54 -14.49
C LYS A 7 7.36 6.06 -15.48
N ILE A 8 8.58 6.57 -15.35
CA ILE A 8 9.74 6.06 -16.07
C ILE A 8 10.52 5.16 -15.10
N ILE A 9 10.66 3.88 -15.42
CA ILE A 9 11.45 2.92 -14.65
C ILE A 9 12.77 2.74 -15.38
N ILE A 10 13.88 3.08 -14.72
CA ILE A 10 15.23 2.88 -15.28
C ILE A 10 15.99 1.93 -14.34
N ASN A 11 16.47 0.80 -14.85
CA ASN A 11 17.25 -0.17 -14.10
C ASN A 11 18.74 0.03 -14.44
N SER A 12 19.57 0.33 -13.43
CA SER A 12 21.01 0.52 -13.57
C SER A 12 21.83 -0.75 -13.33
N GLN A 13 21.18 -1.89 -13.03
CA GLN A 13 21.88 -3.17 -12.91
C GLN A 13 22.29 -3.66 -14.30
N VAL A 14 23.59 -3.58 -14.57
CA VAL A 14 24.20 -4.07 -15.82
C VAL A 14 24.95 -5.36 -15.53
N SER A 15 24.61 -6.44 -16.25
CA SER A 15 25.55 -7.53 -16.47
C SER A 15 26.66 -7.01 -17.38
N ALA A 16 27.90 -6.98 -16.88
CA ALA A 16 29.03 -6.33 -17.55
C ALA A 16 29.54 -7.09 -18.79
N GLU A 17 29.09 -8.33 -19.01
CA GLU A 17 29.55 -9.18 -20.11
C GLU A 17 28.86 -8.83 -21.43
N GLY A 18 29.65 -8.57 -22.48
CA GLY A 18 29.17 -8.34 -23.85
C GLY A 18 28.60 -6.95 -24.15
N GLN A 19 28.56 -6.03 -23.17
CA GLN A 19 28.02 -4.68 -23.36
C GLN A 19 29.04 -3.69 -23.94
N SER A 20 28.56 -2.68 -24.67
CA SER A 20 29.39 -1.60 -25.19
C SER A 20 29.92 -0.70 -24.07
N GLU A 21 31.04 -0.03 -24.33
CA GLU A 21 31.64 0.92 -23.37
C GLU A 21 30.69 2.08 -23.04
N ASP A 22 29.89 2.55 -24.00
CA ASP A 22 28.88 3.59 -23.78
C ASP A 22 27.78 3.14 -22.80
N LEU A 23 27.32 1.88 -22.88
CA LEU A 23 26.29 1.38 -21.98
C LEU A 23 26.84 1.14 -20.56
N LYS A 24 28.09 0.68 -20.45
CA LYS A 24 28.78 0.58 -19.16
C LYS A 24 28.98 1.96 -18.53
N ALA A 25 29.36 2.96 -19.32
CA ALA A 25 29.50 4.34 -18.90
C ALA A 25 28.15 4.95 -18.47
N LEU A 26 27.06 4.67 -19.19
CA LEU A 26 25.72 5.11 -18.79
C LEU A 26 25.30 4.52 -17.45
N ALA A 27 25.54 3.23 -17.23
CA ALA A 27 25.22 2.59 -15.95
C ALA A 27 26.00 3.20 -14.78
N LYS A 28 27.30 3.44 -14.96
CA LYS A 28 28.13 4.15 -13.98
C LYS A 28 27.58 5.55 -13.67
N LEU A 29 27.25 6.32 -14.70
CA LEU A 29 26.69 7.67 -14.54
C LEU A 29 25.37 7.64 -13.75
N MET A 30 24.48 6.70 -14.06
CA MET A 30 23.22 6.53 -13.34
C MET A 30 23.42 6.15 -11.86
N ASN A 31 24.50 5.44 -11.53
CA ASN A 31 24.88 5.09 -10.17
C ASN A 31 25.73 6.18 -9.49
N ASN A 32 25.77 7.39 -10.07
CA ASN A 32 26.54 8.53 -9.56
C ASN A 32 28.05 8.26 -9.48
N GLU A 33 28.56 7.33 -10.30
CA GLU A 33 29.99 7.09 -10.46
C GLU A 33 30.57 8.03 -11.53
N PRO A 34 31.83 8.50 -11.35
CA PRO A 34 32.49 9.31 -12.36
C PRO A 34 32.76 8.50 -13.63
N VAL A 35 32.54 9.13 -14.77
CA VAL A 35 32.69 8.58 -16.11
C VAL A 35 33.55 9.53 -16.92
N ASN A 36 34.54 8.98 -17.61
CA ASN A 36 35.34 9.72 -18.58
C ASN A 36 35.42 8.88 -19.85
N LEU A 37 34.58 9.20 -20.83
CA LEU A 37 34.47 8.41 -22.06
C LEU A 37 34.39 9.31 -23.29
N ASN A 38 33.44 10.24 -23.31
CA ASN A 38 33.28 11.19 -24.40
C ASN A 38 32.60 12.48 -23.91
N LYS A 39 32.61 13.51 -24.76
CA LYS A 39 32.05 14.85 -24.49
C LYS A 39 30.58 14.84 -24.04
N HIS A 40 29.80 13.82 -24.41
CA HIS A 40 28.39 13.73 -24.01
C HIS A 40 28.27 13.33 -22.54
N PHE A 41 29.12 12.42 -22.06
CA PHE A 41 29.21 12.06 -20.64
C PHE A 41 29.75 13.23 -19.80
N ASP A 42 30.73 13.97 -20.31
CA ASP A 42 31.23 15.18 -19.63
C ASP A 42 30.14 16.24 -19.48
N TYR A 43 29.39 16.49 -20.55
CA TYR A 43 28.23 17.37 -20.52
C TYR A 43 27.17 16.90 -19.53
N ALA A 44 26.81 15.60 -19.57
CA ALA A 44 25.79 15.03 -18.70
C ALA A 44 26.18 15.13 -17.22
N GLN A 45 27.41 14.76 -16.86
CA GLN A 45 27.90 14.88 -15.49
C GLN A 45 27.89 16.31 -14.97
N ARG A 46 28.39 17.26 -15.78
CA ARG A 46 28.36 18.68 -15.42
C ARG A 46 26.93 19.16 -15.22
N ARG A 47 26.01 18.80 -16.13
CA ARG A 47 24.62 19.23 -16.06
C ARG A 47 23.90 18.63 -14.84
N ILE A 48 24.16 17.36 -14.51
CA ILE A 48 23.66 16.72 -13.29
C ILE A 48 24.14 17.47 -12.05
N LYS A 49 25.44 17.80 -11.99
CA LYS A 49 26.01 18.57 -10.88
C LYS A 49 25.35 19.94 -10.73
N GLU A 50 25.21 20.69 -11.83
CA GLU A 50 24.54 22.01 -11.83
C GLU A 50 23.10 21.92 -11.30
N ILE A 51 22.35 20.89 -11.71
CA ILE A 51 20.97 20.68 -11.27
C ILE A 51 20.91 20.29 -9.78
N ASN A 52 21.81 19.43 -9.33
CA ASN A 52 21.86 18.99 -7.93
C ASN A 52 22.29 20.10 -6.96
N GLU A 53 23.11 21.04 -7.44
CA GLU A 53 23.59 22.20 -6.68
C GLU A 53 22.65 23.41 -6.77
N ASP A 54 21.70 23.42 -7.72
CA ASP A 54 20.70 24.48 -7.87
C ASP A 54 19.68 24.47 -6.71
N PRO A 55 19.65 25.52 -5.86
CA PRO A 55 18.79 25.54 -4.68
C PRO A 55 17.29 25.47 -5.01
N GLU A 56 16.86 26.15 -6.08
CA GLU A 56 15.44 26.15 -6.48
C GLU A 56 14.98 24.78 -6.96
N THR A 57 15.81 24.09 -7.75
CA THR A 57 15.51 22.74 -8.22
C THR A 57 15.51 21.76 -7.06
N ARG A 58 16.46 21.88 -6.13
CA ARG A 58 16.50 21.08 -4.91
C ARG A 58 15.26 21.26 -4.05
N GLU A 59 14.80 22.49 -3.86
CA GLU A 59 13.56 22.77 -3.11
C GLU A 59 12.33 22.16 -3.79
N LYS A 60 12.21 22.27 -5.13
CA LYS A 60 11.11 21.67 -5.89
C LYS A 60 11.08 20.14 -5.74
N ILE A 61 12.24 19.49 -5.75
CA ILE A 61 12.37 18.04 -5.53
C ILE A 61 11.90 17.67 -4.12
N ILE A 62 12.42 18.35 -3.08
CA ILE A 62 12.05 18.09 -1.69
C ILE A 62 10.54 18.27 -1.48
N LEU A 63 9.94 19.33 -2.04
CA LEU A 63 8.50 19.58 -1.93
C LEU A 63 7.69 18.45 -2.58
N TYR A 64 8.12 17.97 -3.73
CA TYR A 64 7.45 16.87 -4.42
C TYR A 64 7.56 15.56 -3.62
N GLU A 65 8.76 15.22 -3.15
CA GLU A 65 9.01 14.02 -2.33
C GLU A 65 8.21 14.06 -1.01
N THR A 66 8.19 15.22 -0.34
CA THR A 66 7.42 15.43 0.90
C THR A 66 5.93 15.19 0.66
N ARG A 67 5.35 15.78 -0.40
CA ARG A 67 3.93 15.59 -0.73
C ARG A 67 3.61 14.15 -1.10
N MET A 68 4.54 13.45 -1.77
CA MET A 68 4.36 12.03 -2.09
C MET A 68 4.38 11.18 -0.82
N LEU A 69 5.33 11.43 0.09
CA LEU A 69 5.40 10.74 1.38
C LEU A 69 4.16 10.99 2.24
N GLU A 70 3.67 12.23 2.31
CA GLU A 70 2.44 12.58 3.03
C GLU A 70 1.23 11.81 2.49
N ARG A 71 1.10 11.69 1.17
CA ARG A 71 0.03 10.91 0.53
C ARG A 71 0.14 9.42 0.85
N GLU A 72 1.35 8.87 0.80
CA GLU A 72 1.60 7.47 1.12
C GLU A 72 1.25 7.16 2.59
N GLN A 73 1.69 8.02 3.51
CA GLN A 73 1.36 7.90 4.94
C GLN A 73 -0.14 8.04 5.18
N ALA A 74 -0.82 9.00 4.53
CA ALA A 74 -2.26 9.18 4.65
C ALA A 74 -3.02 7.95 4.14
N ALA A 75 -2.63 7.41 2.99
CA ALA A 75 -3.21 6.19 2.43
C ALA A 75 -2.96 4.97 3.33
N GLY A 76 -1.73 4.82 3.85
CA GLY A 76 -1.36 3.76 4.78
C GLY A 76 -2.17 3.83 6.08
N LYS A 77 -2.31 5.02 6.66
CA LYS A 77 -3.14 5.24 7.87
C LYS A 77 -4.60 4.93 7.61
N ALA A 78 -5.17 5.42 6.51
CA ALA A 78 -6.56 5.15 6.15
C ALA A 78 -6.81 3.64 5.93
N GLY A 79 -5.90 2.96 5.23
CA GLY A 79 -5.96 1.51 5.03
C GLY A 79 -5.87 0.73 6.34
N TYR A 80 -4.98 1.13 7.25
CA TYR A 80 -4.86 0.53 8.57
C TYR A 80 -6.13 0.72 9.42
N GLU A 81 -6.67 1.94 9.49
CA GLU A 81 -7.90 2.22 10.22
C GLU A 81 -9.10 1.46 9.64
N GLN A 82 -9.22 1.42 8.31
CA GLN A 82 -10.24 0.64 7.61
C GLN A 82 -10.09 -0.86 7.93
N GLY A 83 -8.87 -1.40 7.86
CA GLY A 83 -8.58 -2.79 8.17
C GLY A 83 -8.92 -3.15 9.63
N MET A 84 -8.57 -2.29 10.58
CA MET A 84 -8.96 -2.48 11.98
C MET A 84 -10.48 -2.47 12.17
N ARG A 85 -11.19 -1.52 11.54
CA ARG A 85 -12.66 -1.48 11.62
C ARG A 85 -13.29 -2.75 11.06
N HIS A 86 -12.88 -3.19 9.87
CA HIS A 86 -13.35 -4.44 9.26
C HIS A 86 -13.04 -5.65 10.15
N GLY A 87 -11.83 -5.73 10.71
CA GLY A 87 -11.46 -6.82 11.61
C GLY A 87 -12.31 -6.88 12.89
N VAL A 88 -12.59 -5.72 13.49
CA VAL A 88 -13.46 -5.63 14.67
C VAL A 88 -14.91 -5.99 14.32
N GLU A 89 -15.43 -5.52 13.19
CA GLU A 89 -16.78 -5.86 12.73
C GLU A 89 -16.92 -7.35 12.44
N GLN A 90 -15.94 -7.94 11.76
CA GLN A 90 -15.92 -9.37 11.47
C GLN A 90 -15.82 -10.21 12.74
N GLY A 91 -14.95 -9.82 13.69
CA GLY A 91 -14.83 -10.49 14.98
C GLY A 91 -16.14 -10.46 15.81
N LYS A 92 -16.93 -9.39 15.71
CA LYS A 92 -18.27 -9.34 16.33
C LYS A 92 -19.26 -10.31 15.69
N VAL A 93 -19.23 -10.45 14.36
CA VAL A 93 -20.07 -11.42 13.62
C VAL A 93 -19.66 -12.84 13.98
N ASP A 94 -18.37 -13.15 14.01
CA ASP A 94 -17.86 -14.47 14.38
C ASP A 94 -18.21 -14.83 15.83
N SER A 95 -18.09 -13.87 16.75
CA SER A 95 -18.52 -14.04 18.15
C SER A 95 -20.02 -14.32 18.25
N ALA A 96 -20.85 -13.57 17.51
CA ALA A 96 -22.28 -13.79 17.46
C ALA A 96 -22.65 -15.17 16.91
N LYS A 97 -21.91 -15.65 15.90
CA LYS A 97 -22.03 -17.02 15.35
C LYS A 97 -21.74 -18.08 16.41
N ILE A 98 -20.60 -17.99 17.08
CA ILE A 98 -20.19 -18.94 18.12
C ILE A 98 -21.23 -18.97 19.25
N ILE A 99 -21.72 -17.82 19.67
CA ILE A 99 -22.77 -17.74 20.70
C ILE A 99 -24.04 -18.41 20.22
N LEU A 100 -24.49 -18.16 19.00
CA LEU A 100 -25.66 -18.78 18.40
C LEU A 100 -25.52 -20.32 18.39
N GLU A 101 -24.40 -20.83 17.88
CA GLU A 101 -24.11 -22.26 17.83
C GLU A 101 -24.08 -22.90 19.22
N ASN A 102 -23.48 -22.23 20.20
CA ASN A 102 -23.49 -22.70 21.59
C ASN A 102 -24.91 -22.74 22.17
N GLN A 103 -25.79 -21.79 21.85
CA GLN A 103 -27.18 -21.85 22.30
C GLN A 103 -27.93 -23.04 21.67
N LEU A 104 -27.73 -23.29 20.38
CA LEU A 104 -28.32 -24.41 19.66
C LEU A 104 -27.83 -25.76 20.20
N ASN A 105 -26.52 -25.89 20.44
CA ASN A 105 -25.91 -27.10 21.01
C ASN A 105 -26.41 -27.41 22.43
N ASN A 106 -26.85 -26.39 23.16
CA ASN A 106 -27.49 -26.53 24.48
C ASN A 106 -29.00 -26.81 24.39
N GLY A 107 -29.52 -27.17 23.21
CA GLY A 107 -30.90 -27.58 23.00
C GLY A 107 -31.90 -26.44 22.85
N ARG A 108 -31.45 -25.18 22.70
CA ARG A 108 -32.36 -24.06 22.40
C ARG A 108 -32.80 -24.11 20.95
N THR A 109 -34.03 -23.66 20.72
CA THR A 109 -34.55 -23.42 19.35
C THR A 109 -33.81 -22.27 18.67
N LEU A 110 -33.87 -22.24 17.33
CA LEU A 110 -33.24 -21.17 16.54
C LEU A 110 -33.82 -19.79 16.89
N GLU A 111 -35.12 -19.71 17.18
CA GLU A 111 -35.79 -18.49 17.63
C GLU A 111 -35.23 -18.00 18.98
N GLN A 112 -35.11 -18.91 19.96
CA GLN A 112 -34.57 -18.58 21.29
C GLN A 112 -33.09 -18.18 21.24
N ALA A 113 -32.29 -18.89 20.43
CA ALA A 113 -30.88 -18.58 20.21
C ALA A 113 -30.72 -17.22 19.52
N THR A 114 -31.55 -16.93 18.51
CA THR A 114 -31.59 -15.65 17.79
C THR A 114 -31.95 -14.50 18.71
N GLU A 115 -33.00 -14.63 19.53
CA GLU A 115 -33.38 -13.60 20.49
C GLU A 115 -32.27 -13.34 21.51
N PHE A 116 -31.57 -14.38 21.95
CA PHE A 116 -30.45 -14.26 22.86
C PHE A 116 -29.33 -13.42 22.25
N VAL A 117 -28.88 -13.74 21.03
CA VAL A 117 -27.86 -12.96 20.31
C VAL A 117 -28.33 -11.53 20.03
N LYS A 118 -29.61 -11.34 19.69
CA LYS A 118 -30.22 -10.01 19.47
C LYS A 118 -30.15 -9.14 20.74
N LYS A 119 -30.42 -9.73 21.91
CA LYS A 119 -30.34 -9.01 23.21
C LYS A 119 -28.92 -8.56 23.54
N LEU A 120 -27.90 -9.27 23.09
CA LEU A 120 -26.50 -8.89 23.30
C LEU A 120 -26.08 -7.66 22.49
N LYS A 121 -26.83 -7.30 21.44
CA LYS A 121 -26.55 -6.13 20.57
C LYS A 121 -25.10 -6.10 20.05
N LEU A 122 -24.51 -7.28 19.85
CA LEU A 122 -23.13 -7.45 19.37
C LEU A 122 -23.00 -7.08 17.89
N ILE A 123 -24.04 -7.37 17.10
CA ILE A 123 -24.12 -7.11 15.67
C ILE A 123 -25.43 -6.42 15.31
N SER A 124 -25.49 -5.84 14.11
CA SER A 124 -26.71 -5.23 13.60
C SER A 124 -27.80 -6.28 13.33
N ASP A 125 -29.07 -5.89 13.40
CA ASP A 125 -30.20 -6.77 13.04
C ASP A 125 -30.05 -7.33 11.61
N LYS A 126 -29.53 -6.53 10.68
CA LYS A 126 -29.26 -6.94 9.30
C LYS A 126 -28.21 -8.03 9.20
N ASP A 127 -27.12 -7.94 9.97
CA ASP A 127 -26.07 -8.96 9.96
C ASP A 127 -26.49 -10.21 10.72
N LEU A 128 -27.31 -10.05 11.76
CA LEU A 128 -27.95 -11.18 12.44
C LEU A 128 -28.91 -11.93 11.49
N GLU A 129 -29.71 -11.23 10.69
CA GLU A 129 -30.56 -11.87 9.67
C GLU A 129 -29.76 -12.67 8.65
N LYS A 130 -28.63 -12.13 8.17
CA LYS A 130 -27.72 -12.87 7.28
C LYS A 130 -27.14 -14.11 7.94
N LEU A 131 -26.72 -13.99 9.21
CA LEU A 131 -26.20 -15.10 10.00
C LEU A 131 -27.23 -16.23 10.11
N ILE A 132 -28.48 -15.89 10.44
CA ILE A 132 -29.56 -16.87 10.63
C ILE A 132 -29.91 -17.59 9.33
N LYS A 133 -29.83 -16.91 8.17
CA LYS A 133 -30.08 -17.54 6.86
C LYS A 133 -29.17 -18.72 6.56
N ILE A 134 -28.03 -18.86 7.24
CA ILE A 134 -27.10 -19.99 7.08
C ILE A 134 -27.68 -21.27 7.72
N TYR A 135 -28.58 -21.12 8.70
CA TYR A 135 -29.17 -22.21 9.48
C TYR A 135 -30.63 -22.52 9.09
N LYS A 136 -31.16 -21.86 8.05
CA LYS A 136 -32.49 -22.09 7.47
C LYS A 136 -32.36 -22.81 6.14
#